data_AF-A0A9P6FY00-F1
#
_entry.id   AF-A0A9P6FY00-F1
#
_cell.length_a   1.000
_cell.length_b   1.000
_cell.length_c   1.000
_cell.angle_alpha   90.00
_cell.angle_beta   90.00
_cell.angle_gamma   90.00
#
_symmetry.space_group_name_H-M   'P 1'
#
loop_
_entity.id
_entity.type
_entity.pdbx_description
1 polymer ?
#
loop_
_entity_poly.entity_id
_entity_poly.type
_entity_poly.pdbx_seq_one_letter_code
_entity_poly.pdbx_strand_id
1 'polypeptide(L)'
;MDGIMEFKSLFPKGKINVGQAMYFRKMADGTMVIQLDEEVLGTVRNGWVIESFFMGYLDGQKPLSERAWTSIAQGIQDLLLQ
;
A
#
# COMPACT_ATOMS: atom_id res chain seq x y z
N MET A 1 1.43 18.87 -3.07
CA MET A 1 0.04 18.36 -3.30
C MET A 1 -0.06 17.52 -4.57
N ASP A 2 0.71 17.85 -5.61
CA ASP A 2 0.68 17.16 -6.91
C ASP A 2 0.85 15.63 -6.83
N GLY A 3 1.76 15.14 -5.99
CA GLY A 3 1.95 13.70 -5.79
C GLY A 3 0.72 12.97 -5.23
N ILE A 4 -0.10 13.63 -4.41
CA ILE A 4 -1.36 13.03 -3.92
C ILE A 4 -2.39 12.99 -5.05
N MET A 5 -2.44 14.02 -5.90
CA MET A 5 -3.36 14.07 -7.03
C MET A 5 -2.99 13.03 -8.10
N GLU A 6 -1.70 12.87 -8.39
CA GLU A 6 -1.17 11.80 -9.24
C GLU A 6 -1.51 10.43 -8.67
N PHE A 7 -1.26 10.18 -7.38
CA PHE A 7 -1.63 8.92 -6.74
C PHE A 7 -3.13 8.60 -6.88
N LYS A 8 -3.99 9.58 -6.61
CA LYS A 8 -5.45 9.42 -6.71
C LYS A 8 -5.92 9.19 -8.15
N SER A 9 -5.24 9.76 -9.15
CA SER A 9 -5.66 9.62 -10.55
C SER A 9 -5.45 8.22 -11.11
N LEU A 10 -4.60 7.41 -10.45
CA LEU A 10 -4.36 6.01 -10.79
C LEU A 10 -5.47 5.07 -10.29
N PHE A 11 -6.37 5.52 -9.43
CA PHE A 11 -7.44 4.66 -8.93
C PHE A 11 -8.49 4.42 -10.03
N PRO A 12 -9.07 3.21 -10.08
CA PRO A 12 -10.07 2.89 -11.10
C PRO A 12 -11.29 3.81 -10.93
N LYS A 13 -11.75 4.40 -12.04
CA LYS A 13 -12.95 5.27 -12.05
C LYS A 13 -14.27 4.50 -12.04
N GLY A 14 -14.20 3.17 -12.16
CA GLY A 14 -15.35 2.28 -12.21
C GLY A 14 -15.72 1.69 -10.85
N LYS A 15 -16.73 0.81 -10.86
CA LYS A 15 -17.11 0.04 -9.69
C LYS A 15 -16.06 -1.05 -9.41
N ILE A 16 -15.62 -1.14 -8.16
CA ILE A 16 -14.83 -2.28 -7.66
C ILE A 16 -15.81 -3.36 -7.20
N ASN A 17 -15.69 -4.55 -7.76
CA ASN A 17 -16.56 -5.69 -7.44
C ASN A 17 -16.00 -6.48 -6.25
N VAL A 18 -16.90 -7.18 -5.56
CA VAL A 18 -16.51 -8.11 -4.50
C VAL A 18 -15.61 -9.20 -5.09
N GLY A 19 -14.51 -9.50 -4.40
CA GLY A 19 -13.52 -10.48 -4.84
C GLY A 19 -12.35 -9.87 -5.62
N GLN A 20 -12.46 -8.61 -6.07
CA GLN A 20 -11.32 -7.91 -6.66
C GLN A 20 -10.35 -7.43 -5.58
N ALA A 21 -9.06 -7.43 -5.90
CA ALA A 21 -8.00 -7.01 -5.02
C ALA A 21 -7.18 -5.88 -5.65
N MET A 22 -6.97 -4.81 -4.87
CA MET A 22 -5.97 -3.81 -5.20
C MET A 22 -4.64 -4.15 -4.53
N TYR A 23 -3.60 -4.28 -5.35
CA TYR A 23 -2.24 -4.56 -4.92
C TYR A 23 -1.40 -3.30 -4.99
N PHE A 24 -0.71 -3.02 -3.89
CA PHE A 24 0.24 -1.93 -3.77
C PHE A 24 1.61 -2.53 -3.49
N ARG A 25 2.55 -2.38 -4.44
CA ARG A 25 3.87 -3.01 -4.34
C ARG A 25 4.96 -1.95 -4.36
N LYS A 26 5.67 -1.79 -3.23
CA LYS A 26 6.92 -1.01 -3.19
C LYS A 26 8.00 -1.78 -3.92
N MET A 27 8.64 -1.14 -4.88
CA MET A 27 9.70 -1.69 -5.70
C MET A 27 11.07 -1.34 -5.09
N ALA A 28 12.11 -2.09 -5.48
CA ALA A 28 13.47 -1.87 -4.99
C ALA A 28 14.05 -0.50 -5.41
N ASP A 29 13.55 0.08 -6.51
CA ASP A 29 13.91 1.42 -6.98
C ASP A 29 13.21 2.55 -6.20
N GLY A 30 12.40 2.21 -5.19
CA GLY A 30 11.67 3.16 -4.36
C GLY A 30 10.33 3.62 -4.94
N THR A 31 9.93 3.14 -6.13
CA THR A 31 8.60 3.41 -6.69
C THR A 31 7.54 2.48 -6.11
N MET A 32 6.25 2.77 -6.38
CA MET A 32 5.14 1.89 -6.01
C MET A 32 4.25 1.61 -7.21
N VAL A 33 4.08 0.34 -7.55
CA VAL A 33 3.13 -0.12 -8.56
C VAL A 33 1.75 -0.31 -7.92
N ILE A 34 0.72 0.20 -8.59
CA ILE A 34 -0.69 -0.03 -8.23
C ILE A 34 -1.31 -0.94 -9.29
N GLN A 35 -1.98 -1.99 -8.84
CA GLN A 35 -2.57 -3.00 -9.70
C GLN A 35 -3.95 -3.39 -9.17
N LEU A 36 -4.92 -3.57 -10.05
CA LEU A 36 -6.24 -4.15 -9.74
C LEU A 36 -6.30 -5.53 -10.40
N ASP A 37 -6.37 -6.59 -9.60
CA ASP A 37 -6.27 -7.97 -10.05
C ASP A 37 -5.02 -8.20 -10.92
N GLU A 38 -5.14 -8.36 -12.23
CA GLU A 38 -4.03 -8.54 -13.17
C GLU A 38 -3.63 -7.24 -13.91
N GLU A 39 -4.43 -6.18 -13.78
CA GLU A 39 -4.25 -4.94 -14.52
C GLU A 39 -3.38 -3.94 -13.75
N VAL A 40 -2.22 -3.57 -14.31
CA VAL A 40 -1.38 -2.51 -13.76
C VAL A 40 -2.00 -1.15 -14.08
N LEU A 41 -2.42 -0.44 -13.04
CA LEU A 41 -3.04 0.89 -13.15
C LEU A 41 -2.01 2.00 -13.27
N GLY A 42 -0.80 1.79 -12.73
CA GLY A 42 0.31 2.72 -12.91
C GLY A 42 1.40 2.61 -11.85
N THR A 43 2.27 3.62 -11.83
CA THR A 43 3.42 3.69 -10.94
C THR A 43 3.52 5.05 -10.29
N VAL A 44 3.47 5.07 -8.96
CA VAL A 44 3.69 6.25 -8.13
C VAL A 44 5.18 6.41 -7.93
N ARG A 45 5.69 7.64 -8.12
CA ARG A 45 7.12 7.97 -7.94
C ARG A 45 7.36 8.94 -6.78
N ASN A 46 6.32 9.50 -6.20
CA ASN A 46 6.44 10.42 -5.07
C ASN A 46 6.76 9.64 -3.78
N GLY A 47 8.03 9.67 -3.35
CA GLY A 47 8.51 8.92 -2.18
C GLY A 47 7.73 9.22 -0.90
N TRP A 48 7.38 10.49 -0.66
CA TRP A 48 6.61 10.88 0.53
C TRP A 48 5.21 10.27 0.55
N VAL A 49 4.51 10.21 -0.60
CA VAL A 49 3.20 9.54 -0.70
C VAL A 49 3.34 8.05 -0.44
N ILE A 50 4.35 7.41 -1.03
CA ILE A 50 4.61 5.97 -0.88
C ILE A 50 4.87 5.65 0.60
N GLU A 51 5.78 6.38 1.23
CA GLU A 51 6.09 6.20 2.65
C GLU A 51 4.87 6.41 3.53
N SER A 52 4.14 7.51 3.32
CA SER A 52 2.93 7.82 4.09
C SER A 52 1.85 6.73 3.92
N PHE A 53 1.71 6.15 2.73
CA PHE A 53 0.76 5.06 2.47
C PHE A 53 1.07 3.83 3.33
N PHE A 54 2.33 3.36 3.33
CA PHE A 54 2.71 2.18 4.11
C PHE A 54 2.72 2.47 5.61
N MET A 55 3.19 3.66 6.03
CA MET A 55 3.16 4.07 7.43
C MET A 55 1.74 4.12 7.98
N GLY A 56 0.73 4.40 7.15
CA GLY A 56 -0.67 4.28 7.55
C GLY A 56 -1.04 2.89 8.11
N TYR A 57 -0.37 1.81 7.69
CA TYR A 57 -0.60 0.47 8.22
C TYR A 57 0.39 0.04 9.30
N LEU A 58 1.58 0.64 9.34
CA LEU A 58 2.70 0.22 10.19
C LEU A 58 2.89 1.09 11.44
N ASP A 59 2.35 2.30 11.46
CA ASP A 59 2.43 3.20 12.62
C ASP A 59 1.69 2.58 13.82
N GLY A 60 2.40 2.48 14.95
CA GLY A 60 1.86 1.93 16.20
C GLY A 60 0.95 2.88 16.98
N GLN A 61 0.89 4.17 16.63
CA GLN A 61 -0.01 5.11 17.32
C GLN A 61 -1.44 5.07 16.79
N LYS A 62 -1.61 5.00 15.47
CA LYS A 62 -2.93 5.05 14.82
C LYS A 62 -2.93 4.33 13.45
N PRO A 63 -2.81 2.99 13.43
CA PRO A 63 -2.84 2.25 12.18
C PRO A 63 -4.25 2.27 11.55
N LEU A 64 -4.31 2.24 10.23
CA LEU A 64 -5.54 2.09 9.45
C LEU A 64 -6.27 0.77 9.75
N SER A 65 -5.53 -0.24 10.24
CA SER A 65 -6.08 -1.51 10.69
C SER A 65 -5.22 -2.09 11.82
N GLU A 66 -5.74 -2.06 13.04
CA GLU A 66 -5.07 -2.66 14.22
C GLU A 66 -4.81 -4.16 14.04
N ARG A 67 -5.75 -4.87 13.41
CA ARG A 67 -5.62 -6.30 13.12
C ARG A 67 -4.46 -6.58 12.16
N ALA A 68 -4.36 -5.81 11.08
CA ALA A 68 -3.26 -5.97 10.13
C ALA A 68 -1.92 -5.63 10.79
N TRP A 69 -1.86 -4.51 11.52
CA TRP A 69 -0.68 -4.09 12.28
C TRP A 69 -0.19 -5.18 13.22
N THR A 70 -1.07 -5.73 14.05
CA THR A 70 -0.75 -6.81 15.01
C THR A 70 -0.25 -8.06 14.29
N SER A 71 -0.92 -8.46 13.22
CA SER A 71 -0.53 -9.65 12.44
C SER A 71 0.83 -9.47 11.76
N ILE A 72 1.14 -8.27 11.27
CA ILE A 72 2.43 -7.95 10.67
C ILE A 72 3.53 -7.97 11.74
N ALA A 73 3.29 -7.32 12.89
CA ALA A 73 4.23 -7.29 14.00
C ALA A 73 4.56 -8.71 14.49
N GLN A 74 3.55 -9.56 14.67
CA GLN A 74 3.74 -10.96 15.06
C GLN A 74 4.55 -11.72 14.01
N GLY A 75 4.21 -11.61 12.72
CA GLY A 75 4.95 -12.29 11.65
C GLY A 75 6.43 -11.88 11.59
N ILE A 76 6.74 -10.61 11.83
CA ILE A 76 8.13 -10.13 11.92
C ILE A 76 8.83 -10.74 13.14
N GLN A 77 8.18 -10.74 14.30
CA GLN A 77 8.73 -11.34 15.52
C GLN A 77 9.03 -12.83 15.33
N ASP A 78 8.11 -13.57 14.70
CA ASP A 78 8.28 -14.99 14.42
C ASP A 78 9.47 -15.25 13.49
N LEU A 79 9.70 -14.40 12.49
CA LEU A 79 10.85 -14.50 11.59
C LEU A 79 12.20 -14.21 12.26
N LEU A 80 12.22 -13.30 13.25
CA LEU A 80 13.44 -12.92 13.97
C LEU A 80 13.87 -13.94 15.04
N LEU A 81 12.94 -14.79 15.48
CA LEU A 81 13.17 -15.82 16.50
C LEU A 81 13.45 -17.21 15.91
N GLN A 82 13.54 -17.33 14.59
CA GLN A 82 14.05 -18.50 13.86
C GLN A 82 15.57 -18.49 13.80
#